data_AF-A0A952DUS1-F1
#
_entry.id   AF-A0A952DUS1-F1
#
_cell.length_a   1.000
_cell.length_b   1.000
_cell.length_c   1.000
_cell.angle_alpha   90.00
_cell.angle_beta   90.00
_cell.angle_gamma   90.00
#
_symmetry.space_group_name_H-M   'P 1'
#
loop_
_entity.id
_entity.type
_entity.pdbx_description
1 polymer ?
#
loop_
_entity_poly.entity_id
_entity_poly.type
_entity_poly.pdbx_seq_one_letter_code
_entity_poly.pdbx_strand_id
1 'polypeptide(L)'
;MLIDDTDLTNSPLQPEALNKAQTERLIRERSRYATELVTTGILDGTLHLTTLYGVMGGRKTGTLADIVSGLRSNSRSVHIYQPKGINRGGLNDDQVWRRDGEAITGNVAGADSLLPIISNIKSRVIEPGAVISLVEAQFIDSDPDNIAAFLDIAKQMQHPVIVDALGSWFDGLPVGVCGDYIQRSNLAIPFQGWDDLDHSRFADCTLRLVGITPNGDVIDPHTEDTYYRGLTQPERIDLVNKVREVYQDRLLLNNPDGYQGVCYGLPSYTRDARFAPGAGRYRSASIDNWRQLYDFTGTPITTNVQPIKEVFSGENILNWQTVGFD
;
A
#
# COMPACT_ATOMS: atom_id res chain seq x y z
N MET A 1 11.63 37.94 -16.59
CA MET A 1 10.21 38.11 -17.00
C MET A 1 9.42 37.77 -15.77
N LEU A 2 8.98 38.81 -15.04
CA LEU A 2 8.23 38.69 -13.79
C LEU A 2 6.82 38.24 -14.15
N ILE A 3 6.33 37.17 -13.51
CA ILE A 3 4.92 36.79 -13.56
C ILE A 3 4.35 37.05 -12.16
N ASP A 4 3.17 37.66 -12.20
CA ASP A 4 2.44 38.35 -11.15
C ASP A 4 1.93 37.42 -10.04
N ASP A 5 1.88 37.96 -8.82
CA ASP A 5 1.79 37.26 -7.53
C ASP A 5 0.38 37.37 -6.91
N THR A 6 -0.68 37.32 -7.72
CA THR A 6 -2.03 37.74 -7.31
C THR A 6 -3.20 36.84 -7.69
N ASP A 7 -3.03 35.51 -7.72
CA ASP A 7 -4.18 34.59 -7.97
C ASP A 7 -4.26 33.31 -7.12
N LEU A 8 -3.55 33.21 -5.99
CA LEU A 8 -3.54 32.01 -5.13
C LEU A 8 -4.35 32.11 -3.83
N THR A 9 -5.34 33.00 -3.75
CA THR A 9 -6.22 33.07 -2.57
C THR A 9 -7.67 32.77 -2.93
N ASN A 10 -8.19 31.70 -2.33
CA ASN A 10 -9.60 31.28 -2.29
C ASN A 10 -10.14 30.52 -3.52
N SER A 11 -9.76 29.25 -3.64
CA SER A 11 -10.69 28.21 -4.10
C SER A 11 -10.32 26.88 -3.44
N PRO A 12 -11.26 26.13 -2.83
CA PRO A 12 -10.98 24.77 -2.44
C PRO A 12 -10.66 24.02 -3.72
N LEU A 13 -9.37 23.72 -3.95
CA LEU A 13 -8.92 22.98 -5.12
C LEU A 13 -9.72 21.67 -5.20
N GLN A 14 -10.81 21.69 -5.98
CA GLN A 14 -11.10 20.55 -6.82
C GLN A 14 -9.81 20.36 -7.61
N PRO A 15 -9.11 19.23 -7.45
CA PRO A 15 -7.85 19.06 -8.12
C PRO A 15 -8.15 19.17 -9.61
N GLU A 16 -7.62 20.21 -10.25
CA GLU A 16 -7.50 20.26 -11.69
C GLU A 16 -6.96 18.90 -12.13
N ALA A 17 -7.54 18.30 -13.16
CA ALA A 17 -7.07 17.03 -13.68
C ALA A 17 -5.57 17.19 -14.01
N LEU A 18 -4.71 16.58 -13.20
CA LEU A 18 -3.27 16.52 -13.46
C LEU A 18 -3.07 15.69 -14.73
N ASN A 19 -1.95 15.79 -15.42
CA ASN A 19 -1.58 14.76 -16.40
C ASN A 19 -0.75 13.65 -15.73
N LYS A 20 -0.50 12.55 -16.44
CA LYS A 20 0.31 11.42 -15.94
C LYS A 20 1.62 11.85 -15.30
N ALA A 21 2.37 12.72 -15.97
CA ALA A 21 3.67 13.16 -15.47
C ALA A 21 3.54 13.97 -14.18
N GLN A 22 2.53 14.83 -14.07
CA GLN A 22 2.23 15.61 -12.87
C GLN A 22 1.78 14.71 -11.70
N THR A 23 0.90 13.73 -11.94
CA THR A 23 0.48 12.75 -10.93
C THR A 23 1.67 11.94 -10.41
N GLU A 24 2.50 11.43 -11.32
CA GLU A 24 3.71 10.68 -10.94
C GLU A 24 4.73 11.53 -10.18
N ARG A 25 4.91 12.79 -10.59
CA ARG A 25 5.78 13.75 -9.89
C ARG A 25 5.27 13.98 -8.47
N LEU A 26 3.98 14.24 -8.31
CA LEU A 26 3.40 14.51 -6.99
C LEU A 26 3.48 13.28 -6.06
N ILE A 27 3.29 12.06 -6.57
CA ILE A 27 3.53 10.82 -5.80
C ILE A 27 4.97 10.75 -5.30
N ARG A 28 5.95 11.11 -6.13
CA ARG A 28 7.37 11.11 -5.75
C ARG A 28 7.68 12.20 -4.74
N GLU A 29 7.12 13.40 -4.91
CA GLU A 29 7.30 14.51 -3.96
C GLU A 29 6.70 14.20 -2.59
N ARG A 30 5.49 13.61 -2.55
CA ARG A 30 4.88 13.09 -1.32
C ARG A 30 5.74 12.03 -0.64
N SER A 31 6.26 11.08 -1.42
CA SER A 31 7.21 10.07 -0.91
C SER A 31 8.45 10.73 -0.30
N ARG A 32 9.06 11.70 -1.00
CA ARG A 32 10.25 12.40 -0.50
C ARG A 32 9.97 13.17 0.79
N TYR A 33 8.86 13.91 0.83
CA TYR A 33 8.45 14.65 2.02
C TYR A 33 8.18 13.72 3.21
N ALA A 34 7.45 12.62 3.00
CA ALA A 34 7.22 11.61 4.02
C ALA A 34 8.52 10.99 4.53
N THR A 35 9.47 10.70 3.63
CA THR A 35 10.79 10.20 4.02
C THR A 35 11.51 11.16 4.94
N GLU A 36 11.58 12.44 4.57
CA GLU A 36 12.26 13.47 5.36
C GLU A 36 11.59 13.67 6.73
N LEU A 37 10.27 13.80 6.73
CA LEU A 37 9.46 14.01 7.94
C LEU A 37 9.64 12.85 8.93
N VAL A 38 9.52 11.61 8.46
CA VAL A 38 9.60 10.42 9.33
C VAL A 38 11.03 10.20 9.79
N THR A 39 12.02 10.33 8.91
CA THR A 39 13.44 10.14 9.28
C THR A 39 13.86 11.16 10.33
N THR A 40 13.54 12.45 10.12
CA THR A 40 13.85 13.52 11.06
C THR A 40 13.15 13.31 12.40
N GLY A 41 11.84 13.02 12.36
CA GLY A 41 11.05 12.80 13.58
C GLY A 41 11.49 11.59 14.39
N ILE A 42 12.06 10.56 13.76
CA ILE A 42 12.66 9.43 14.48
C ILE A 42 14.02 9.81 15.07
N LEU A 43 14.83 10.59 14.34
CA LEU A 43 16.16 11.00 14.80
C LEU A 43 16.11 12.01 15.96
N ASP A 44 15.12 12.90 15.97
CA ASP A 44 14.90 13.86 17.05
C ASP A 44 14.07 13.30 18.23
N GLY A 45 13.49 12.10 18.06
CA GLY A 45 12.70 11.40 19.07
C GLY A 45 11.24 11.86 19.20
N THR A 46 10.74 12.68 18.26
CA THR A 46 9.34 13.15 18.25
C THR A 46 8.36 12.11 17.70
N LEU A 47 8.82 11.17 16.87
CA LEU A 47 8.02 10.09 16.30
C LEU A 47 8.42 8.74 16.89
N HIS A 48 7.51 8.16 17.68
CA HIS A 48 7.66 6.82 18.23
C HIS A 48 6.99 5.76 17.35
N LEU A 49 5.79 6.02 16.82
CA LEU A 49 5.09 5.14 15.90
C LEU A 49 4.60 5.92 14.69
N THR A 50 4.99 5.46 13.49
CA THR A 50 4.52 5.97 12.21
C THR A 50 3.85 4.87 11.40
N THR A 51 2.66 5.12 10.85
CA THR A 51 2.01 4.21 9.89
C THR A 51 1.95 4.83 8.49
N LEU A 52 2.67 4.23 7.55
CA LEU A 52 2.51 4.44 6.12
C LEU A 52 1.41 3.50 5.65
N TYR A 53 0.25 4.04 5.28
CA TYR A 53 -0.88 3.21 4.83
C TYR A 53 -1.40 3.68 3.49
N GLY A 54 -2.14 2.82 2.80
CA GLY A 54 -2.62 3.18 1.47
C GLY A 54 -2.88 1.98 0.59
N VAL A 55 -3.18 2.25 -0.68
CA VAL A 55 -3.40 1.23 -1.69
C VAL A 55 -2.08 0.69 -2.25
N MET A 56 -2.15 -0.45 -2.95
CA MET A 56 -1.01 -0.91 -3.75
C MET A 56 -0.65 0.14 -4.81
N GLY A 57 0.61 0.17 -5.27
CA GLY A 57 1.07 1.19 -6.22
C GLY A 57 1.37 2.56 -5.63
N GLY A 58 0.93 2.86 -4.40
CA GLY A 58 1.17 4.15 -3.73
C GLY A 58 2.58 4.39 -3.18
N ARG A 59 3.58 3.57 -3.54
CA ARG A 59 4.99 3.67 -3.10
C ARG A 59 5.27 3.50 -1.60
N LYS A 60 4.33 3.04 -0.76
CA LYS A 60 4.56 2.84 0.69
C LYS A 60 5.89 2.13 1.03
N THR A 61 6.12 0.94 0.48
CA THR A 61 7.36 0.18 0.70
C THR A 61 8.59 0.89 0.13
N GLY A 62 8.44 1.66 -0.95
CA GLY A 62 9.52 2.49 -1.49
C GLY A 62 9.88 3.65 -0.56
N THR A 63 8.89 4.36 -0.03
CA THR A 63 9.09 5.40 1.00
C THR A 63 9.72 4.81 2.25
N LEU A 64 9.26 3.64 2.70
CA LEU A 64 9.86 2.92 3.82
C LEU A 64 11.35 2.61 3.55
N ALA A 65 11.69 2.14 2.35
CA ALA A 65 13.07 1.88 1.96
C ALA A 65 13.95 3.14 2.07
N ASP A 66 13.45 4.27 1.59
CA ASP A 66 14.13 5.55 1.65
C ASP A 66 14.33 6.01 3.12
N ILE A 67 13.33 5.82 3.98
CA ILE A 67 13.42 6.09 5.43
C ILE A 67 14.49 5.21 6.08
N VAL A 68 14.44 3.90 5.83
CA VAL A 68 15.42 2.94 6.37
C VAL A 68 16.84 3.32 5.92
N SER A 69 17.01 3.70 4.66
CA SER A 69 18.29 4.16 4.12
C SER A 69 18.78 5.40 4.88
N GLY A 70 17.93 6.41 5.04
CA GLY A 70 18.25 7.63 5.79
C GLY A 70 18.62 7.37 7.25
N LEU A 71 17.89 6.49 7.94
CA LEU A 71 18.19 6.09 9.32
C LEU A 71 19.54 5.39 9.44
N ARG A 72 19.84 4.44 8.53
CA ARG A 72 21.13 3.73 8.51
C ARG A 72 22.30 4.66 8.21
N SER A 73 22.12 5.62 7.30
CA SER A 73 23.13 6.67 7.03
C SER A 73 23.42 7.54 8.26
N ASN A 74 22.49 7.63 9.20
CA ASN A 74 22.66 8.28 10.51
C ASN A 74 23.01 7.29 11.63
N SER A 75 23.59 6.13 11.29
CA SER A 75 24.03 5.09 12.23
C SER A 75 22.95 4.53 13.15
N ARG A 76 21.66 4.66 12.77
CA ARG A 76 20.56 3.99 13.47
C ARG A 76 20.49 2.54 12.99
N SER A 77 20.44 1.62 13.94
CA SER A 77 20.14 0.23 13.63
C SER A 77 18.65 0.06 13.35
N VAL A 78 18.35 -0.74 12.33
CA VAL A 78 16.99 -0.97 11.84
C VAL A 78 16.76 -2.46 11.65
N HIS A 79 15.80 -3.01 12.37
CA HIS A 79 15.31 -4.39 12.25
C HIS A 79 14.01 -4.39 11.46
N ILE A 80 13.97 -5.16 10.38
CA ILE A 80 12.87 -5.18 9.42
C ILE A 80 12.19 -6.54 9.50
N TYR A 81 10.88 -6.53 9.66
CA TYR A 81 10.05 -7.73 9.65
C TYR A 81 9.09 -7.66 8.47
N GLN A 82 9.06 -8.72 7.69
CA GLN A 82 8.10 -8.91 6.61
C GLN A 82 7.33 -10.20 6.84
N PRO A 83 6.18 -10.42 6.19
CA PRO A 83 5.40 -11.60 6.49
C PRO A 83 6.09 -12.84 5.91
N LYS A 84 6.11 -13.93 6.67
CA LYS A 84 6.84 -15.14 6.31
C LYS A 84 6.24 -15.83 5.09
N GLY A 85 7.07 -16.27 4.15
CA GLY A 85 6.63 -17.00 2.95
C GLY A 85 6.00 -16.14 1.85
N ILE A 86 6.04 -14.80 2.01
CA ILE A 86 5.62 -13.84 0.98
C ILE A 86 6.83 -13.48 0.11
N ASN A 87 7.03 -14.22 -0.98
CA ASN A 87 8.15 -13.96 -1.89
C ASN A 87 7.70 -13.10 -3.08
N ARG A 88 7.94 -11.79 -3.02
CA ARG A 88 7.81 -10.92 -4.20
C ARG A 88 9.01 -11.12 -5.12
N GLY A 89 8.78 -11.57 -6.35
CA GLY A 89 9.81 -11.62 -7.40
C GLY A 89 10.94 -12.64 -7.17
N GLY A 90 10.70 -13.68 -6.36
CA GLY A 90 11.71 -14.72 -6.07
C GLY A 90 12.75 -14.32 -5.02
N LEU A 91 12.50 -13.26 -4.24
CA LEU A 91 13.32 -12.93 -3.07
C LEU A 91 13.13 -13.94 -1.93
N ASN A 92 14.09 -13.98 -1.02
CA ASN A 92 14.06 -14.76 0.21
C ASN A 92 13.50 -13.96 1.40
N ASP A 93 13.15 -14.64 2.50
CA ASP A 93 12.61 -14.04 3.74
C ASP A 93 13.56 -12.99 4.39
N ASP A 94 14.83 -12.90 3.97
CA ASP A 94 15.85 -11.95 4.44
C ASP A 94 16.02 -10.70 3.53
N GLN A 95 15.08 -10.48 2.60
CA GLN A 95 15.16 -9.38 1.63
C GLN A 95 13.81 -8.70 1.43
N VAL A 96 13.80 -7.36 1.40
CA VAL A 96 12.61 -6.58 1.01
C VAL A 96 12.85 -5.96 -0.37
N TRP A 97 11.97 -6.24 -1.33
CA TRP A 97 12.14 -5.73 -2.69
C TRP A 97 11.88 -4.22 -2.81
N ARG A 98 12.75 -3.50 -3.51
CA ARG A 98 12.44 -2.14 -4.01
C ARG A 98 12.12 -2.19 -5.50
N ARG A 99 11.21 -1.31 -5.93
CA ARG A 99 10.79 -1.19 -7.34
C ARG A 99 11.91 -0.77 -8.31
N ASP A 100 12.98 -0.16 -7.81
CA ASP A 100 14.17 0.20 -8.58
C ASP A 100 15.17 -0.95 -8.75
N GLY A 101 14.91 -2.11 -8.15
CA GLY A 101 15.66 -3.35 -8.36
C GLY A 101 16.68 -3.68 -7.28
N GLU A 102 16.96 -2.78 -6.32
CA GLU A 102 17.82 -3.08 -5.18
C GLU A 102 17.01 -3.65 -4.01
N ALA A 103 17.45 -4.74 -3.39
CA ALA A 103 16.79 -5.22 -2.18
C ALA A 103 17.24 -4.40 -0.95
N ILE A 104 16.32 -4.10 -0.03
CA ILE A 104 16.70 -3.74 1.33
C ILE A 104 17.19 -5.03 2.00
N THR A 105 18.47 -5.08 2.31
CA THR A 105 19.13 -6.22 2.96
C THR A 105 19.60 -5.85 4.37
N GLY A 106 20.10 -6.81 5.15
CA GLY A 106 20.59 -6.61 6.52
C GLY A 106 19.76 -7.36 7.55
N ASN A 107 19.40 -6.71 8.68
CA ASN A 107 18.54 -7.28 9.73
C ASN A 107 17.08 -7.40 9.24
N VAL A 108 16.82 -8.29 8.29
CA VAL A 108 15.49 -8.59 7.74
C VAL A 108 15.10 -10.00 8.16
N ALA A 109 13.87 -10.18 8.64
CA ALA A 109 13.35 -11.49 9.00
C ALA A 109 11.87 -11.66 8.62
N GLY A 110 11.49 -12.89 8.27
CA GLY A 110 10.10 -13.29 8.14
C GLY A 110 9.40 -13.39 9.51
N ALA A 111 8.16 -12.93 9.59
CA ALA A 111 7.30 -12.99 10.77
C ALA A 111 5.87 -13.40 10.39
N ASP A 112 5.25 -14.23 11.22
CA ASP A 112 3.84 -14.68 11.11
C ASP A 112 3.02 -14.31 12.35
N SER A 113 3.65 -13.60 13.30
CA SER A 113 3.04 -12.97 14.48
C SER A 113 3.98 -11.92 15.05
N LEU A 114 3.45 -11.01 15.88
CA LEU A 114 4.23 -10.04 16.65
C LEU A 114 4.88 -10.66 17.91
N LEU A 115 4.39 -11.81 18.39
CA LEU A 115 4.89 -12.42 19.63
C LEU A 115 6.39 -12.75 19.62
N PRO A 116 6.98 -13.30 18.54
CA PRO A 116 8.42 -13.50 18.46
C PRO A 116 9.22 -12.19 18.50
N ILE A 117 8.68 -11.12 17.88
CA ILE A 117 9.32 -9.80 17.87
C ILE A 117 9.32 -9.23 19.29
N ILE A 118 8.19 -9.32 20.01
CA ILE A 118 8.09 -8.96 21.42
C ILE A 118 9.14 -9.70 22.26
N SER A 119 9.29 -11.01 22.05
CA SER A 119 10.30 -11.82 22.74
C SER A 119 11.71 -11.31 22.48
N ASN A 120 12.03 -10.96 21.23
CA ASN A 120 13.34 -10.43 20.83
C ASN A 120 13.65 -9.05 21.42
N ILE A 121 12.64 -8.19 21.58
CA ILE A 121 12.79 -6.92 22.31
C ILE A 121 13.12 -7.19 23.78
N LYS A 122 12.34 -8.06 24.45
CA LYS A 122 12.52 -8.36 25.88
C LYS A 122 13.85 -9.03 26.18
N SER A 123 14.31 -9.92 25.29
CA SER A 123 15.58 -10.63 25.42
C SER A 123 16.79 -9.81 24.96
N ARG A 124 16.57 -8.59 24.45
CA ARG A 124 17.61 -7.70 23.90
C ARG A 124 18.36 -8.28 22.70
N VAL A 125 17.72 -9.20 21.97
CA VAL A 125 18.16 -9.58 20.61
C VAL A 125 18.04 -8.37 19.69
N ILE A 126 16.99 -7.57 19.87
CA ILE A 126 16.92 -6.21 19.33
C ILE A 126 17.50 -5.26 20.38
N GLU A 127 18.57 -4.57 20.03
CA GLU A 127 19.26 -3.63 20.90
C GLU A 127 18.40 -2.40 21.24
N PRO A 128 18.36 -1.95 22.52
CA PRO A 128 17.52 -0.83 22.94
C PRO A 128 17.68 0.40 22.05
N GLY A 129 16.56 1.03 21.68
CA GLY A 129 16.57 2.21 20.81
C GLY A 129 16.70 1.93 19.31
N ALA A 130 16.89 0.67 18.89
CA ALA A 130 16.83 0.30 17.49
C ALA A 130 15.44 0.54 16.90
N VAL A 131 15.39 0.88 15.60
CA VAL A 131 14.13 1.08 14.89
C VAL A 131 13.59 -0.27 14.42
N ILE A 132 12.28 -0.48 14.60
CA ILE A 132 11.57 -1.68 14.14
C ILE A 132 10.69 -1.28 12.97
N SER A 133 10.85 -1.95 11.85
CA SER A 133 10.10 -1.70 10.62
C SER A 133 9.25 -2.92 10.28
N LEU A 134 7.93 -2.75 10.18
CA LEU A 134 7.00 -3.78 9.76
C LEU A 134 6.58 -3.53 8.31
N VAL A 135 6.90 -4.46 7.41
CA VAL A 135 6.55 -4.43 5.99
C VAL A 135 5.31 -5.28 5.76
N GLU A 136 4.34 -4.78 5.00
CA GLU A 136 3.09 -5.49 4.70
C GLU A 136 2.41 -6.00 5.99
N ALA A 137 2.37 -5.15 7.02
CA ALA A 137 2.03 -5.50 8.39
C ALA A 137 0.61 -6.07 8.53
N GLN A 138 -0.28 -5.83 7.56
CA GLN A 138 -1.60 -6.44 7.51
C GLN A 138 -1.59 -7.98 7.44
N PHE A 139 -0.44 -8.60 7.13
CA PHE A 139 -0.28 -10.05 7.08
C PHE A 139 0.57 -10.63 8.22
N ILE A 140 1.14 -9.80 9.10
CA ILE A 140 2.02 -10.28 10.17
C ILE A 140 1.21 -10.77 11.36
N ASP A 141 0.22 -10.00 11.81
CA ASP A 141 -0.62 -10.39 12.94
C ASP A 141 -2.02 -9.82 12.75
N SER A 142 -3.02 -10.57 13.18
CA SER A 142 -4.44 -10.21 13.05
C SER A 142 -5.09 -9.91 14.40
N ASP A 143 -4.38 -10.18 15.51
CA ASP A 143 -4.88 -10.01 16.85
C ASP A 143 -4.57 -8.58 17.38
N PRO A 144 -5.59 -7.75 17.66
CA PRO A 144 -5.38 -6.40 18.18
C PRO A 144 -4.67 -6.37 19.54
N ASP A 145 -4.80 -7.43 20.36
CA ASP A 145 -4.14 -7.49 21.66
C ASP A 145 -2.62 -7.69 21.49
N ASN A 146 -2.20 -8.48 20.49
CA ASN A 146 -0.79 -8.63 20.14
C ASN A 146 -0.20 -7.32 19.59
N ILE A 147 -0.97 -6.59 18.77
CA ILE A 147 -0.57 -5.26 18.25
C ILE A 147 -0.37 -4.28 19.41
N ALA A 148 -1.32 -4.20 20.33
CA ALA A 148 -1.23 -3.32 21.49
C ALA A 148 -0.01 -3.68 22.37
N ALA A 149 0.15 -4.97 22.70
CA ALA A 149 1.27 -5.45 23.51
C ALA A 149 2.63 -5.14 22.85
N PHE A 150 2.75 -5.36 21.54
CA PHE A 150 3.97 -5.04 20.78
C PHE A 150 4.32 -3.56 20.86
N LEU A 151 3.34 -2.69 20.57
CA LEU A 151 3.55 -1.24 20.55
C LEU A 151 3.89 -0.69 21.95
N ASP A 152 3.22 -1.18 23.00
CA ASP A 152 3.51 -0.80 24.38
C ASP A 152 4.93 -1.17 24.78
N ILE A 153 5.36 -2.39 24.44
CA ILE A 153 6.71 -2.87 24.76
C ILE A 153 7.76 -2.11 23.95
N ALA A 154 7.52 -1.88 22.66
CA ALA A 154 8.39 -1.06 21.82
C ALA A 154 8.54 0.35 22.39
N LYS A 155 7.45 0.95 22.89
CA LYS A 155 7.45 2.26 23.55
C LYS A 155 8.21 2.28 24.86
N GLN A 156 7.94 1.33 25.75
CA GLN A 156 8.65 1.20 27.03
C GLN A 156 10.17 1.05 26.84
N MET A 157 10.57 0.36 25.77
CA MET A 157 11.97 0.08 25.43
C MET A 157 12.56 1.10 24.43
N GLN A 158 11.83 2.18 24.14
CA GLN A 158 12.25 3.28 23.27
C GLN A 158 12.62 2.87 21.84
N HIS A 159 12.02 1.81 21.30
CA HIS A 159 12.15 1.42 19.89
C HIS A 159 11.14 2.19 19.04
N PRO A 160 11.57 3.10 18.14
CA PRO A 160 10.67 3.67 17.16
C PRO A 160 10.16 2.58 16.22
N VAL A 161 8.89 2.66 15.84
CA VAL A 161 8.22 1.69 14.99
C VAL A 161 7.73 2.37 13.71
N ILE A 162 8.02 1.77 12.57
CA ILE A 162 7.47 2.19 11.27
C ILE A 162 6.67 1.03 10.71
N VAL A 163 5.44 1.30 10.30
CA VAL A 163 4.52 0.30 9.75
C VAL A 163 4.19 0.66 8.31
N ASP A 164 4.38 -0.26 7.37
CA ASP A 164 3.82 -0.22 6.02
C ASP A 164 2.66 -1.22 5.94
N ALA A 165 1.45 -0.73 5.65
CA ALA A 165 0.26 -1.58 5.56
C ALA A 165 -0.72 -1.16 4.45
N LEU A 166 -1.50 -2.12 3.96
CA LEU A 166 -2.68 -1.80 3.16
C LEU A 166 -3.76 -1.11 4.00
N GLY A 167 -4.33 -0.02 3.49
CA GLY A 167 -5.47 0.65 4.15
C GLY A 167 -6.81 -0.04 3.91
N SER A 168 -6.94 -0.72 2.76
CA SER A 168 -8.14 -1.48 2.38
C SER A 168 -7.76 -2.76 1.64
N TRP A 169 -8.63 -3.77 1.74
CA TRP A 169 -8.59 -4.97 0.91
C TRP A 169 -9.14 -4.70 -0.50
N PHE A 170 -9.05 -5.69 -1.38
CA PHE A 170 -9.51 -5.61 -2.78
C PHE A 170 -11.03 -5.47 -2.92
N ASP A 171 -11.79 -5.93 -1.92
CA ASP A 171 -13.23 -5.67 -1.79
C ASP A 171 -13.54 -4.22 -1.35
N GLY A 172 -12.50 -3.41 -1.12
CA GLY A 172 -12.61 -2.04 -0.67
C GLY A 172 -12.98 -1.89 0.81
N LEU A 173 -13.04 -2.99 1.57
CA LEU A 173 -13.24 -2.95 3.01
C LEU A 173 -11.95 -2.49 3.71
N PRO A 174 -12.05 -1.71 4.80
CA PRO A 174 -10.89 -1.35 5.59
C PRO A 174 -10.13 -2.57 6.11
N VAL A 175 -8.80 -2.48 6.16
CA VAL A 175 -7.98 -3.46 6.86
C VAL A 175 -8.02 -3.15 8.36
N GLY A 176 -8.74 -3.95 9.14
CA GLY A 176 -8.95 -3.71 10.58
C GLY A 176 -7.67 -3.43 11.35
N VAL A 177 -6.66 -4.29 11.21
CA VAL A 177 -5.35 -4.13 11.86
C VAL A 177 -4.59 -2.87 11.43
N CYS A 178 -4.80 -2.38 10.21
CA CYS A 178 -4.23 -1.10 9.78
C CYS A 178 -4.84 0.05 10.60
N GLY A 179 -6.15 -0.01 10.86
CA GLY A 179 -6.83 0.92 11.77
C GLY A 179 -6.26 0.88 13.19
N ASP A 180 -5.94 -0.31 13.71
CA ASP A 180 -5.35 -0.46 15.05
C ASP A 180 -3.97 0.21 15.17
N TYR A 181 -3.13 0.10 14.13
CA TYR A 181 -1.86 0.83 14.04
C TYR A 181 -2.11 2.35 13.95
N ILE A 182 -2.96 2.79 13.01
CA ILE A 182 -3.25 4.22 12.80
C ILE A 182 -3.72 4.88 14.09
N GLN A 183 -4.63 4.27 14.85
CA GLN A 183 -5.14 4.84 16.10
C GLN A 183 -4.07 5.06 17.17
N ARG A 184 -2.95 4.33 17.12
CA ARG A 184 -1.86 4.40 18.10
C ARG A 184 -0.67 5.22 17.62
N SER A 185 -0.63 5.54 16.33
CA SER A 185 0.49 6.25 15.70
C SER A 185 0.57 7.70 16.12
N ASN A 186 1.79 8.23 16.25
CA ASN A 186 2.03 9.67 16.32
C ASN A 186 1.72 10.33 14.98
N LEU A 187 1.99 9.60 13.89
CA LEU A 187 1.79 10.06 12.53
C LEU A 187 1.32 8.91 11.64
N ALA A 188 0.22 9.12 10.93
CA ALA A 188 -0.27 8.22 9.90
C ALA A 188 -0.26 8.93 8.54
N ILE A 189 0.39 8.34 7.55
CA ILE A 189 0.60 8.94 6.23
C ILE A 189 -0.18 8.13 5.18
N PRO A 190 -1.25 8.69 4.60
CA PRO A 190 -1.99 8.03 3.52
C PRO A 190 -1.24 8.14 2.20
N PHE A 191 -1.05 7.02 1.52
CA PHE A 191 -0.50 6.94 0.18
C PHE A 191 -1.56 6.54 -0.82
N GLN A 192 -1.58 7.26 -1.93
CA GLN A 192 -2.46 7.01 -3.06
C GLN A 192 -1.64 6.48 -4.24
N GLY A 193 -2.21 5.56 -5.02
CA GLY A 193 -1.58 5.02 -6.23
C GLY A 193 -1.70 5.99 -7.41
N TRP A 194 -1.09 5.64 -8.55
CA TRP A 194 -1.50 6.24 -9.82
C TRP A 194 -2.84 5.62 -10.24
N ASP A 195 -3.68 6.31 -11.01
CA ASP A 195 -4.84 5.67 -11.69
C ASP A 195 -4.46 5.13 -13.08
N ASP A 196 -4.68 3.84 -13.33
CA ASP A 196 -4.30 3.15 -14.56
C ASP A 196 -5.17 3.50 -15.78
N LEU A 197 -6.38 4.03 -15.59
CA LEU A 197 -7.31 4.33 -16.69
C LEU A 197 -7.08 5.68 -17.34
N ASP A 198 -6.94 6.70 -16.51
CA ASP A 198 -6.94 8.10 -16.93
C ASP A 198 -5.55 8.71 -16.74
N HIS A 199 -4.75 8.15 -15.83
CA HIS A 199 -3.44 8.65 -15.39
C HIS A 199 -3.44 10.11 -14.89
N SER A 200 -4.56 10.81 -14.95
CA SER A 200 -4.69 12.22 -14.63
C SER A 200 -4.93 12.50 -13.14
N ARG A 201 -5.09 11.45 -12.33
CA ARG A 201 -5.51 11.53 -10.94
C ARG A 201 -4.97 10.35 -10.12
N PHE A 202 -5.07 10.46 -8.80
CA PHE A 202 -4.63 9.43 -7.86
C PHE A 202 -5.64 8.30 -7.68
N ALA A 203 -5.16 7.07 -7.57
CA ALA A 203 -5.97 5.91 -7.19
C ALA A 203 -6.17 5.80 -5.67
N ASP A 204 -7.37 5.42 -5.25
CA ASP A 204 -7.80 5.22 -3.86
C ASP A 204 -8.27 3.78 -3.57
N CYS A 205 -8.27 2.91 -4.58
CA CYS A 205 -8.59 1.49 -4.48
C CYS A 205 -7.54 0.63 -5.19
N THR A 206 -7.33 -0.60 -4.71
CA THR A 206 -6.66 -1.67 -5.47
C THR A 206 -7.71 -2.69 -5.87
N LEU A 207 -7.81 -2.97 -7.17
CA LEU A 207 -8.55 -4.12 -7.66
C LEU A 207 -7.55 -5.17 -8.12
N ARG A 208 -7.85 -6.43 -7.81
CA ARG A 208 -7.04 -7.56 -8.24
C ARG A 208 -7.83 -8.42 -9.20
N LEU A 209 -7.24 -8.72 -10.35
CA LEU A 209 -7.68 -9.78 -11.23
C LEU A 209 -6.78 -11.00 -11.03
N VAL A 210 -7.40 -12.15 -10.79
CA VAL A 210 -6.70 -13.44 -10.67
C VAL A 210 -6.97 -14.23 -11.94
N GLY A 211 -5.93 -14.52 -12.70
CA GLY A 211 -6.00 -15.48 -13.80
C GLY A 211 -6.29 -16.89 -13.28
N ILE A 212 -7.32 -17.53 -13.84
CA ILE A 212 -7.68 -18.93 -13.63
C ILE A 212 -7.71 -19.68 -14.96
N THR A 213 -7.39 -20.98 -14.91
CA THR A 213 -7.54 -21.88 -16.05
C THR A 213 -9.03 -22.16 -16.32
N PRO A 214 -9.39 -22.70 -17.51
CA PRO A 214 -10.76 -23.18 -17.77
C PRO A 214 -11.27 -24.23 -16.76
N ASN A 215 -10.38 -24.87 -15.99
CA ASN A 215 -10.71 -25.89 -15.00
C ASN A 215 -10.77 -25.34 -13.57
N GLY A 216 -10.54 -24.03 -13.37
CA GLY A 216 -10.63 -23.37 -12.08
C GLY A 216 -9.32 -23.30 -11.29
N ASP A 217 -8.18 -23.71 -11.87
CA ASP A 217 -6.88 -23.61 -11.21
C ASP A 217 -6.36 -22.17 -11.28
N VAL A 218 -5.81 -21.67 -10.17
CA VAL A 218 -5.17 -20.35 -10.10
C VAL A 218 -3.86 -20.38 -10.87
N ILE A 219 -3.67 -19.41 -11.77
CA ILE A 219 -2.42 -19.22 -12.49
C ILE A 219 -1.63 -18.12 -11.78
N ASP A 220 -0.75 -18.54 -10.87
CA ASP A 220 0.08 -17.67 -10.01
C ASP A 220 0.88 -16.56 -10.76
N PRO A 221 1.38 -16.74 -12.00
CA PRO A 221 2.01 -15.65 -12.75
C PRO A 221 1.05 -14.65 -13.42
N HIS A 222 -0.28 -14.82 -13.29
CA HIS A 222 -1.30 -13.97 -13.95
C HIS A 222 -2.21 -13.24 -12.95
N THR A 223 -1.69 -12.92 -11.78
CA THR A 223 -2.36 -12.05 -10.82
C THR A 223 -2.00 -10.59 -11.12
N GLU A 224 -2.99 -9.83 -11.61
CA GLU A 224 -2.83 -8.44 -12.06
C GLU A 224 -3.45 -7.51 -11.01
N ASP A 225 -2.61 -6.78 -10.29
CA ASP A 225 -3.05 -5.70 -9.40
C ASP A 225 -3.11 -4.41 -10.21
N THR A 226 -4.26 -3.73 -10.20
CA THR A 226 -4.45 -2.48 -10.92
C THR A 226 -5.13 -1.44 -10.02
N TYR A 227 -4.79 -0.17 -10.23
CA TYR A 227 -5.05 0.91 -9.28
C TYR A 227 -6.13 1.84 -9.81
N TYR A 228 -7.22 1.99 -9.05
CA TYR A 228 -8.43 2.68 -9.53
C TYR A 228 -8.88 3.82 -8.63
N ARG A 229 -9.70 4.67 -9.25
CA ARG A 229 -10.53 5.69 -8.61
C ARG A 229 -11.99 5.29 -8.50
N GLY A 230 -12.70 5.99 -7.64
CA GLY A 230 -14.04 6.50 -7.97
C GLY A 230 -15.17 5.51 -7.80
N LEU A 231 -14.93 4.48 -7.01
CA LEU A 231 -15.98 3.61 -6.52
C LEU A 231 -16.05 3.83 -5.02
N THR A 232 -17.17 4.34 -4.54
CA THR A 232 -17.56 4.25 -3.14
C THR A 232 -17.50 2.79 -2.68
N GLN A 233 -17.34 2.53 -1.38
CA GLN A 233 -17.34 1.16 -0.87
C GLN A 233 -18.55 0.33 -1.37
N PRO A 234 -19.79 0.85 -1.42
CA PRO A 234 -20.91 0.17 -2.05
C PRO A 234 -20.73 -0.11 -3.54
N GLU A 235 -20.20 0.82 -4.33
CA GLU A 235 -19.94 0.61 -5.77
C GLU A 235 -18.80 -0.37 -6.01
N ARG A 236 -17.81 -0.44 -5.12
CA ARG A 236 -16.76 -1.47 -5.13
C ARG A 236 -17.37 -2.84 -4.91
N ILE A 237 -18.21 -2.96 -3.89
CA ILE A 237 -18.93 -4.20 -3.57
C ILE A 237 -19.87 -4.58 -4.72
N ASP A 238 -20.59 -3.62 -5.29
CA ASP A 238 -21.48 -3.81 -6.44
C ASP A 238 -20.70 -4.24 -7.69
N LEU A 239 -19.55 -3.62 -7.99
CA LEU A 239 -18.70 -4.03 -9.10
C LEU A 239 -18.21 -5.48 -8.91
N VAL A 240 -17.73 -5.83 -7.71
CA VAL A 240 -17.31 -7.20 -7.38
C VAL A 240 -18.47 -8.18 -7.53
N ASN A 241 -19.67 -7.82 -7.04
CA ASN A 241 -20.87 -8.67 -7.13
C ASN A 241 -21.39 -8.82 -8.56
N LYS A 242 -21.46 -7.73 -9.33
CA LYS A 242 -21.83 -7.77 -10.75
C LYS A 242 -20.85 -8.56 -11.58
N VAL A 243 -19.55 -8.41 -11.31
CA VAL A 243 -18.54 -9.22 -11.98
C VAL A 243 -18.76 -10.72 -11.65
N ARG A 244 -19.11 -11.06 -10.41
CA ARG A 244 -19.47 -12.43 -10.03
C ARG A 244 -20.74 -12.94 -10.73
N GLU A 245 -21.78 -12.13 -10.82
CA GLU A 245 -23.07 -12.49 -11.46
C GLU A 245 -22.94 -12.64 -12.97
N VAL A 246 -22.19 -11.75 -13.61
CA VAL A 246 -22.09 -11.66 -15.08
C VAL A 246 -21.03 -12.61 -15.63
N TYR A 247 -19.89 -12.76 -14.95
CA TYR A 247 -18.78 -13.53 -15.53
C TYR A 247 -18.81 -15.02 -15.20
N GLN A 248 -19.69 -15.51 -14.31
CA GLN A 248 -19.66 -16.92 -13.85
C GLN A 248 -18.21 -17.42 -13.66
N ASP A 249 -17.42 -16.57 -13.01
CA ASP A 249 -16.00 -16.71 -12.72
C ASP A 249 -14.97 -16.42 -13.85
N ARG A 250 -15.34 -15.78 -14.97
CA ARG A 250 -14.48 -15.79 -16.17
C ARG A 250 -14.42 -14.52 -17.03
N LEU A 251 -13.56 -13.56 -16.69
CA LEU A 251 -13.16 -12.47 -17.62
C LEU A 251 -12.11 -12.93 -18.64
N LEU A 252 -12.33 -12.82 -19.94
CA LEU A 252 -11.25 -13.12 -20.90
C LEU A 252 -10.12 -12.07 -20.77
N LEU A 253 -8.95 -12.47 -20.28
CA LEU A 253 -7.79 -11.60 -20.16
C LEU A 253 -6.91 -11.71 -21.41
N ASN A 254 -6.59 -10.57 -22.02
CA ASN A 254 -5.50 -10.47 -22.99
C ASN A 254 -4.18 -10.69 -22.26
N ASN A 255 -3.46 -11.75 -22.63
CA ASN A 255 -2.25 -12.19 -21.94
C ASN A 255 -1.08 -11.22 -22.21
N PRO A 256 -0.55 -10.52 -21.19
CA PRO A 256 0.53 -9.55 -21.39
C PRO A 256 1.90 -10.17 -21.71
N ASP A 257 2.02 -11.50 -21.67
CA ASP A 257 3.29 -12.24 -21.77
C ASP A 257 3.57 -12.76 -23.19
N GLY A 258 2.64 -12.55 -24.13
CA GLY A 258 2.70 -13.19 -25.44
C GLY A 258 2.45 -14.70 -25.39
N TYR A 259 2.03 -15.24 -24.23
CA TYR A 259 1.57 -16.63 -24.12
C TYR A 259 0.28 -16.78 -24.93
N GLN A 260 0.26 -17.71 -25.88
CA GLN A 260 -0.94 -18.01 -26.67
C GLN A 260 -1.90 -18.85 -25.83
N GLY A 261 -2.77 -18.18 -25.07
CA GLY A 261 -3.78 -18.83 -24.25
C GLY A 261 -4.84 -17.86 -23.74
N VAL A 262 -6.08 -18.35 -23.68
CA VAL A 262 -7.24 -17.66 -23.09
C VAL A 262 -7.20 -17.88 -21.58
N CYS A 263 -6.93 -16.83 -20.81
CA CYS A 263 -7.03 -16.86 -19.35
C CYS A 263 -8.33 -16.20 -18.91
N TYR A 264 -8.88 -16.69 -17.81
CA TYR A 264 -10.10 -16.16 -17.22
C TYR A 264 -9.76 -15.37 -15.96
N GLY A 265 -10.18 -14.12 -15.83
CA GLY A 265 -9.94 -13.27 -14.68
C GLY A 265 -11.09 -13.34 -13.68
N LEU A 266 -10.74 -13.33 -12.40
CA LEU A 266 -11.67 -13.17 -11.28
C LEU A 266 -11.29 -11.95 -10.42
N PRO A 267 -12.23 -11.09 -10.02
CA PRO A 267 -11.95 -10.11 -8.97
C PRO A 267 -11.65 -10.88 -7.68
N SER A 268 -10.43 -10.75 -7.16
CA SER A 268 -10.14 -11.31 -5.83
C SER A 268 -10.74 -10.40 -4.78
N TYR A 269 -11.71 -10.91 -4.03
CA TYR A 269 -12.29 -10.27 -2.84
C TYR A 269 -11.75 -10.90 -1.54
N THR A 270 -10.86 -11.88 -1.67
CA THR A 270 -10.50 -12.77 -0.58
C THR A 270 -9.36 -12.20 0.25
N ARG A 271 -9.57 -12.10 1.57
CA ARG A 271 -8.53 -11.86 2.60
C ARG A 271 -7.52 -13.01 2.71
N ASP A 272 -7.53 -13.93 1.77
CA ASP A 272 -6.79 -15.17 1.81
C ASP A 272 -5.35 -14.93 1.32
N ALA A 273 -4.41 -15.19 2.22
CA ALA A 273 -2.97 -15.01 2.02
C ALA A 273 -2.38 -15.90 0.91
N ARG A 274 -3.15 -16.78 0.27
CA ARG A 274 -2.74 -17.47 -0.97
C ARG A 274 -2.90 -16.59 -2.20
N PHE A 275 -3.83 -15.63 -2.15
CA PHE A 275 -4.01 -14.64 -3.20
C PHE A 275 -3.26 -13.36 -2.87
N ALA A 276 -3.15 -12.99 -1.60
CA ALA A 276 -2.63 -11.70 -1.12
C ALA A 276 -1.16 -11.38 -1.50
N PRO A 277 -0.22 -12.33 -1.55
CA PRO A 277 1.20 -12.04 -1.76
C PRO A 277 1.95 -13.01 -2.68
N GLY A 278 2.64 -12.47 -3.68
CA GLY A 278 3.63 -13.24 -4.44
C GLY A 278 3.49 -13.18 -5.95
N ALA A 279 2.51 -12.44 -6.47
CA ALA A 279 2.36 -12.16 -7.90
C ALA A 279 3.71 -11.78 -8.53
N GLY A 280 4.36 -12.77 -9.14
CA GLY A 280 5.64 -12.61 -9.78
C GLY A 280 5.44 -11.69 -10.97
N ARG A 281 5.88 -10.44 -10.84
CA ARG A 281 5.70 -9.35 -11.80
C ARG A 281 4.26 -8.86 -11.85
N TYR A 282 4.04 -7.71 -11.21
CA TYR A 282 2.86 -6.88 -11.43
C TYR A 282 2.78 -6.50 -12.91
N ARG A 283 2.01 -7.27 -13.67
CA ARG A 283 1.50 -6.81 -14.95
C ARG A 283 0.15 -6.20 -14.61
N SER A 284 0.05 -4.87 -14.71
CA SER A 284 -1.25 -4.19 -14.68
C SER A 284 -2.10 -4.77 -15.80
N ALA A 285 -3.36 -5.12 -15.54
CA ALA A 285 -4.23 -5.57 -16.62
C ALA A 285 -4.23 -4.49 -17.70
N SER A 286 -4.17 -4.92 -18.96
CA SER A 286 -4.28 -3.96 -20.06
C SER A 286 -5.52 -3.09 -19.86
N ILE A 287 -5.43 -1.82 -20.22
CA ILE A 287 -6.58 -0.89 -20.17
C ILE A 287 -7.81 -1.47 -20.88
N ASP A 288 -7.60 -2.35 -21.86
CA ASP A 288 -8.64 -3.06 -22.60
C ASP A 288 -9.34 -4.16 -21.78
N ASN A 289 -8.63 -4.91 -20.94
CA ASN A 289 -9.23 -5.89 -20.02
C ASN A 289 -10.19 -5.18 -19.03
N TRP A 290 -9.84 -3.95 -18.65
CA TRP A 290 -10.63 -3.14 -17.73
C TRP A 290 -11.77 -2.39 -18.39
N ARG A 291 -11.58 -1.80 -19.57
CA ARG A 291 -12.70 -1.26 -20.35
C ARG A 291 -13.78 -2.30 -20.57
N GLN A 292 -13.39 -3.54 -20.88
CA GLN A 292 -14.34 -4.65 -20.94
C GLN A 292 -15.08 -4.82 -19.60
N LEU A 293 -14.40 -4.86 -18.46
CA LEU A 293 -15.05 -4.99 -17.16
C LEU A 293 -16.08 -3.86 -16.87
N TYR A 294 -15.75 -2.61 -17.19
CA TYR A 294 -16.67 -1.47 -17.00
C TYR A 294 -17.82 -1.45 -18.02
N ASP A 295 -17.52 -1.64 -19.30
CA ASP A 295 -18.52 -1.68 -20.38
C ASP A 295 -19.56 -2.79 -20.13
N PHE A 296 -19.11 -3.95 -19.66
CA PHE A 296 -19.98 -5.11 -19.43
C PHE A 296 -20.76 -5.05 -18.11
N THR A 297 -20.21 -4.45 -17.05
CA THR A 297 -20.93 -4.30 -15.77
C THR A 297 -21.95 -3.16 -15.81
N GLY A 298 -21.87 -2.29 -16.83
CA GLY A 298 -22.69 -1.09 -16.95
C GLY A 298 -22.46 -0.10 -15.79
N THR A 299 -21.39 -0.29 -15.02
CA THR A 299 -21.03 0.55 -13.88
C THR A 299 -20.32 1.79 -14.42
N PRO A 300 -20.91 2.99 -14.29
CA PRO A 300 -20.23 4.20 -14.70
C PRO A 300 -18.98 4.42 -13.84
N ILE A 301 -17.88 4.82 -14.47
CA ILE A 301 -16.72 5.32 -13.74
C ILE A 301 -17.14 6.63 -13.09
N THR A 302 -17.47 6.62 -11.80
CA THR A 302 -17.94 7.82 -11.11
C THR A 302 -16.78 8.69 -10.65
N THR A 303 -17.07 9.97 -10.43
CA THR A 303 -16.09 10.97 -9.97
C THR A 303 -16.13 11.20 -8.47
N ASN A 304 -17.05 10.58 -7.73
CA ASN A 304 -17.19 10.76 -6.29
C ASN A 304 -16.37 9.70 -5.55
N VAL A 305 -15.29 10.18 -4.94
CA VAL A 305 -14.21 9.40 -4.34
C VAL A 305 -14.35 9.53 -2.83
N GLN A 306 -14.34 8.42 -2.10
CA GLN A 306 -13.93 8.43 -0.69
C GLN A 306 -12.44 8.06 -0.69
N PRO A 307 -11.53 9.05 -0.73
CA PRO A 307 -10.11 8.79 -0.88
C PRO A 307 -9.64 7.94 0.30
N ILE A 308 -8.54 7.19 0.13
CA ILE A 308 -7.98 6.33 1.18
C ILE A 308 -7.77 7.06 2.53
N LYS A 309 -7.57 8.38 2.49
CA LYS A 309 -7.47 9.26 3.68
C LYS A 309 -8.76 9.37 4.49
N GLU A 310 -9.91 9.05 3.91
CA GLU A 310 -11.25 9.08 4.51
C GLU A 310 -11.72 7.68 4.92
N VAL A 311 -10.93 6.63 4.66
CA VAL A 311 -11.19 5.26 5.16
C VAL A 311 -10.97 5.19 6.68
N PHE A 312 -10.04 5.98 7.19
CA PHE A 312 -9.79 6.16 8.61
C PHE A 312 -9.86 7.65 8.95
N SER A 313 -10.27 7.97 10.17
CA SER A 313 -10.31 9.34 10.70
C SER A 313 -9.38 9.45 11.90
N GLY A 314 -8.60 10.53 11.97
CA GLY A 314 -7.74 10.81 13.11
C GLY A 314 -6.96 12.11 12.92
N GLU A 315 -6.71 12.84 14.01
CA GLU A 315 -5.91 14.08 14.01
C GLU A 315 -4.43 13.83 13.67
N ASN A 316 -3.97 12.59 13.86
CA ASN A 316 -2.63 12.14 13.55
C ASN A 316 -2.44 11.77 12.06
N ILE A 317 -3.48 11.85 11.22
CA ILE A 317 -3.40 11.54 9.80
C ILE A 317 -2.91 12.78 9.04
N LEU A 318 -1.80 12.65 8.30
CA LEU A 318 -1.26 13.73 7.47
C LEU A 318 -2.26 14.14 6.39
N ASN A 319 -2.65 15.42 6.42
CA ASN A 319 -3.47 16.01 5.36
C ASN A 319 -2.59 16.56 4.23
N TRP A 320 -2.50 15.86 3.11
CA TRP A 320 -1.74 16.33 1.95
C TRP A 320 -2.19 17.67 1.37
N GLN A 321 -3.40 18.15 1.68
CA GLN A 321 -3.86 19.47 1.23
C GLN A 321 -3.17 20.63 1.99
N THR A 322 -2.56 20.35 3.14
CA THR A 322 -1.83 21.35 3.92
C THR A 322 -0.33 21.37 3.62
N VAL A 323 0.14 20.50 2.70
CA VAL A 323 1.56 20.38 2.34
C VAL A 323 1.78 21.09 1.01
N GLY A 324 2.54 22.19 1.03
CA GLY A 324 3.05 22.84 -0.18
C GLY A 324 4.28 22.10 -0.70
N PHE A 325 4.37 21.93 -2.01
CA PHE A 325 5.58 21.45 -2.69
C PHE A 325 6.13 22.60 -3.53
N ASP A 326 7.32 23.08 -3.19
CA ASP A 326 8.08 24.07 -3.96
C ASP A 326 8.74 23.43 -5.20
#